data_AF-A0A4V1URD7-F1
#
_entry.id   AF-A0A4V1URD7-F1
#
_cell.length_a   1.000
_cell.length_b   1.000
_cell.length_c   1.000
_cell.angle_alpha   90.00
_cell.angle_beta   90.00
_cell.angle_gamma   90.00
#
_symmetry.space_group_name_H-M   'P 1'
#
loop_
_entity.id
_entity.type
_entity.pdbx_description
1 polymer ?
#
loop_
_entity_poly.entity_id
_entity_poly.type
_entity_poly.pdbx_seq_one_letter_code
_entity_poly.pdbx_strand_id
1 'polypeptide(L)'
;MNIASNPKEALNTMRDNFYQAAIKDFSRAIELNPEDDAQYYQNRALAYKDYGVFRSYKIKKAADKPPVIALFNNSISDFQKILIAQPSRKDITDWTKFVKDQIASLK
;
A
#
# COMPACT_ATOMS: atom_id res chain seq x y z
N MET A 1 -6.18 26.38 -24.21
CA MET A 1 -5.77 25.83 -22.90
C MET A 1 -7.05 25.60 -22.09
N ASN A 2 -7.49 24.35 -21.92
CA ASN A 2 -8.70 24.06 -21.16
C ASN A 2 -8.31 23.70 -19.73
N ILE A 3 -8.05 24.73 -18.91
CA ILE A 3 -7.66 24.61 -17.50
C ILE A 3 -8.92 24.63 -16.64
N ALA A 4 -9.75 23.61 -16.82
CA ALA A 4 -10.69 23.18 -15.80
C ALA A 4 -10.29 21.74 -15.45
N SER A 5 -9.22 21.60 -14.67
CA SER A 5 -8.88 20.32 -14.05
C SER A 5 -10.12 19.81 -13.33
N ASN A 6 -10.71 18.72 -13.83
CA ASN A 6 -11.88 18.11 -13.22
C ASN A 6 -11.56 17.86 -11.73
N PRO A 7 -12.37 18.34 -10.77
CA PRO A 7 -12.08 18.18 -9.34
C PRO A 7 -11.77 16.72 -8.94
N LYS A 8 -12.38 15.75 -9.64
CA LYS A 8 -12.11 14.33 -9.46
C LYS A 8 -10.69 13.92 -9.87
N GLU A 9 -10.15 14.49 -10.94
CA GLU A 9 -8.77 14.24 -11.37
C GLU A 9 -7.77 14.87 -10.43
N ALA A 10 -8.02 16.11 -9.98
CA ALA A 10 -7.20 16.76 -8.97
C ALA A 10 -7.15 15.94 -7.66
N LEU A 11 -8.31 15.46 -7.19
CA LEU A 11 -8.39 14.60 -6.01
C LEU A 11 -7.66 13.27 -6.22
N ASN A 12 -7.77 12.66 -7.41
CA ASN A 12 -7.04 11.43 -7.72
C ASN A 12 -5.53 11.62 -7.69
N THR A 13 -5.03 12.75 -8.22
CA THR A 13 -3.61 13.09 -8.18
C THR A 13 -3.14 13.35 -6.76
N MET A 14 -3.92 14.08 -5.96
CA MET A 14 -3.61 14.32 -4.55
C MET A 14 -3.52 13.00 -3.76
N ARG A 15 -4.45 12.08 -3.99
CA ARG A 15 -4.43 10.75 -3.35
C ARG A 15 -3.21 9.94 -3.76
N ASP A 16 -2.85 9.95 -5.05
CA ASP A 16 -1.67 9.24 -5.55
C ASP A 16 -0.39 9.77 -4.88
N ASN A 17 -0.23 11.10 -4.86
CA ASN A 17 0.90 11.77 -4.21
C ASN A 17 0.95 11.50 -2.71
N PHE A 18 -0.20 11.49 -2.03
CA PHE A 18 -0.29 11.22 -0.60
C PHE A 18 0.24 9.81 -0.26
N TYR A 19 -0.21 8.79 -0.99
CA TYR A 19 0.27 7.43 -0.75
C TYR A 19 1.77 7.28 -1.04
N GLN A 20 2.26 7.87 -2.13
CA GLN A 20 3.69 7.85 -2.45
C GLN A 20 4.54 8.54 -1.38
N ALA A 21 4.10 9.71 -0.89
CA ALA A 21 4.76 10.43 0.19
C ALA A 21 4.76 9.60 1.48
N ALA A 22 3.63 9.04 1.89
CA ALA A 22 3.54 8.19 3.08
C ALA A 22 4.48 6.98 3.01
N ILE A 23 4.50 6.29 1.86
CA ILE A 23 5.41 5.15 1.64
C ILE A 23 6.88 5.59 1.75
N LYS A 24 7.23 6.75 1.17
CA LYS A 24 8.58 7.31 1.23
C LYS A 24 8.99 7.66 2.66
N ASP A 25 8.13 8.34 3.40
CA ASP A 25 8.40 8.79 4.76
C ASP A 25 8.59 7.60 5.71
N PHE A 26 7.72 6.59 5.63
CA PHE A 26 7.91 5.37 6.44
C PHE A 26 9.12 4.56 6.00
N SER A 27 9.47 4.56 4.70
CA SER A 27 10.71 3.92 4.25
C SER A 27 11.93 4.62 4.84
N ARG A 28 11.92 5.95 4.88
CA ARG A 28 12.98 6.71 5.52
C ARG A 28 13.05 6.50 7.03
N ALA A 29 11.90 6.40 7.70
CA ALA A 29 11.85 6.08 9.13
C ALA A 29 12.50 4.72 9.44
N ILE A 30 12.20 3.70 8.63
CA ILE A 30 12.79 2.35 8.75
C ILE A 30 14.31 2.36 8.49
N GLU A 31 14.78 3.17 7.54
CA GLU A 31 16.23 3.33 7.29
C GLU A 31 16.96 4.01 8.46
N LEU A 32 16.32 5.00 9.09
CA LEU A 32 16.92 5.80 10.16
C LEU A 32 16.93 5.06 11.50
N ASN A 33 15.88 4.30 11.79
CA ASN A 33 15.80 3.48 12.99
C ASN A 33 15.25 2.09 12.63
N PRO A 34 16.13 1.15 12.25
CA PRO A 34 15.72 -0.19 11.84
C PRO A 34 15.27 -1.07 13.01
N GLU A 35 15.61 -0.70 14.26
CA GLU A 35 15.43 -1.55 15.44
C GLU A 35 14.06 -1.35 16.10
N ASP A 36 13.07 -2.10 15.63
CA ASP A 36 11.87 -2.47 16.40
C ASP A 36 10.62 -1.59 16.41
N ASP A 37 10.49 -0.55 15.58
CA ASP A 37 9.17 0.08 15.47
C ASP A 37 8.26 -0.67 14.48
N ALA A 38 7.61 -1.72 14.99
CA ALA A 38 6.52 -2.42 14.31
C ALA A 38 5.45 -1.46 13.76
N GLN A 39 5.32 -0.25 14.33
CA GLN A 39 4.42 0.78 13.85
C GLN A 39 4.83 1.31 12.46
N TYR A 40 6.12 1.46 12.15
CA TYR A 40 6.55 1.93 10.83
C TYR A 40 6.25 0.90 9.75
N TYR A 41 6.53 -0.37 10.01
CA TYR A 41 6.14 -1.45 9.12
C TYR A 41 4.61 -1.53 8.97
N GLN A 42 3.86 -1.40 10.07
CA GLN A 42 2.40 -1.42 10.03
C GLN A 42 1.84 -0.29 9.17
N ASN A 43 2.32 0.93 9.39
CA ASN A 43 1.84 2.10 8.67
C ASN A 43 2.23 2.06 7.19
N ARG A 44 3.45 1.60 6.87
CA ARG A 44 3.87 1.44 5.47
C ARG A 44 3.09 0.33 4.78
N ALA A 45 2.82 -0.79 5.46
CA ALA A 45 1.98 -1.87 4.95
C ALA A 45 0.56 -1.40 4.64
N LEU A 46 -0.04 -0.60 5.52
CA LEU A 46 -1.36 0.00 5.32
C LEU A 46 -1.35 1.00 4.15
N ALA A 47 -0.31 1.83 4.04
CA ALA A 47 -0.15 2.75 2.91
C ALA A 47 -0.05 1.99 1.57
N TYR A 48 0.74 0.92 1.51
CA TYR A 48 0.80 0.04 0.34
C TYR A 48 -0.54 -0.62 0.03
N LYS A 49 -1.25 -1.15 1.04
CA LYS A 49 -2.58 -1.77 0.89
C LYS A 49 -3.57 -0.77 0.28
N ASP A 50 -3.69 0.40 0.89
CA ASP A 50 -4.68 1.39 0.48
C ASP A 50 -4.33 1.99 -0.88
N TYR A 51 -3.04 2.14 -1.18
CA TYR A 51 -2.61 2.58 -2.51
C TYR A 51 -2.91 1.52 -3.57
N GLY A 52 -2.66 0.24 -3.27
CA GLY A 52 -3.01 -0.88 -4.13
C GLY A 52 -4.51 -0.93 -4.42
N VAL A 53 -5.36 -0.79 -3.40
CA VAL A 53 -6.82 -0.71 -3.54
C VAL A 53 -7.24 0.50 -4.38
N PHE A 54 -6.68 1.69 -4.09
CA PHE A 54 -6.98 2.88 -4.89
C PHE A 54 -6.59 2.72 -6.37
N ARG A 55 -5.43 2.12 -6.63
CA ARG A 55 -4.91 1.89 -7.98
C ARG A 55 -5.66 0.75 -8.69
N SER A 56 -6.18 -0.25 -7.96
CA SER A 56 -6.93 -1.36 -8.55
C SER A 56 -8.23 -0.90 -9.20
N TYR A 57 -8.95 0.06 -8.59
CA TYR A 57 -10.14 0.68 -9.18
C TYR A 57 -9.86 1.45 -10.49
N LYS A 58 -8.59 1.72 -10.80
CA LYS A 58 -8.15 2.47 -11.99
C LYS A 58 -7.59 1.57 -13.09
N ILE A 59 -7.56 0.25 -12.89
CA ILE A 59 -7.10 -0.71 -13.89
C ILE A 59 -8.01 -0.64 -15.12
N LYS A 60 -7.43 -0.44 -16.31
CA LYS A 60 -8.15 -0.46 -17.59
C LYS A 60 -7.67 -1.59 -18.50
N LYS A 61 -6.42 -2.03 -18.33
CA LYS A 61 -5.79 -3.08 -19.14
C LYS A 61 -4.92 -3.97 -18.28
N ALA A 62 -4.64 -5.17 -18.78
CA ALA A 62 -3.80 -6.15 -18.09
C ALA A 62 -2.42 -5.60 -17.69
N ALA A 63 -1.84 -4.70 -18.48
CA ALA A 63 -0.57 -4.04 -18.20
C ALA A 63 -0.59 -3.16 -16.93
N ASP A 64 -1.76 -2.78 -16.43
CA ASP A 64 -1.89 -1.96 -15.21
C ASP A 64 -1.90 -2.83 -13.94
N LYS A 65 -2.10 -4.16 -14.07
CA LYS A 65 -2.17 -5.09 -12.93
C LYS A 65 -0.82 -5.26 -12.21
N PRO A 66 0.35 -5.43 -12.88
CA PRO A 66 1.60 -5.72 -12.19
C PRO A 66 2.04 -4.65 -11.17
N PRO A 67 1.96 -3.33 -11.45
CA PRO A 67 2.26 -2.32 -10.44
C PRO A 67 1.34 -2.38 -9.22
N VAL A 68 0.07 -2.74 -9.39
CA VAL A 68 -0.90 -2.90 -8.29
C VAL A 68 -0.55 -4.12 -7.44
N ILE A 69 -0.23 -5.24 -8.09
CA ILE A 69 0.22 -6.48 -7.42
C ILE A 69 1.52 -6.22 -6.65
N ALA A 70 2.44 -5.42 -7.18
CA ALA A 70 3.67 -5.04 -6.48
C ALA A 70 3.39 -4.26 -5.18
N LEU A 71 2.44 -3.33 -5.18
CA LEU A 71 2.00 -2.63 -3.96
C LEU A 71 1.48 -3.62 -2.92
N PHE A 72 0.61 -4.56 -3.32
CA PHE A 72 0.08 -5.58 -2.41
C PHE A 72 1.16 -6.53 -1.88
N ASN A 73 2.13 -6.92 -2.70
CA ASN A 73 3.26 -7.75 -2.25
C ASN A 73 4.12 -7.01 -1.20
N ASN A 74 4.38 -5.71 -1.41
CA ASN A 74 5.12 -4.91 -0.42
C ASN A 74 4.34 -4.78 0.90
N SER A 75 3.01 -4.62 0.82
CA SER A 75 2.13 -4.63 1.99
C SER A 75 2.25 -5.95 2.79
N ILE A 76 2.17 -7.09 2.11
CA ILE A 76 2.32 -8.42 2.74
C ILE A 76 3.71 -8.55 3.38
N SER A 77 4.77 -8.11 2.70
CA SER A 77 6.14 -8.20 3.23
C SER A 77 6.31 -7.44 4.55
N ASP A 78 5.76 -6.23 4.64
CA ASP A 78 5.82 -5.45 5.88
C ASP A 78 4.93 -6.05 6.98
N PHE A 79 3.73 -6.54 6.67
CA PHE A 79 2.91 -7.27 7.64
C PHE A 79 3.60 -8.54 8.16
N GLN A 80 4.32 -9.27 7.29
CA GLN A 80 5.08 -10.45 7.70
C GLN A 80 6.18 -10.11 8.70
N LYS A 81 6.88 -8.97 8.55
CA LYS A 81 7.88 -8.52 9.54
C LYS A 81 7.26 -8.31 10.92
N ILE A 82 6.06 -7.74 10.97
CA ILE A 82 5.33 -7.54 12.23
C ILE A 82 4.93 -8.88 12.84
N LEU A 83 4.41 -9.81 12.03
CA LEU A 83 3.98 -11.13 12.52
C LEU A 83 5.15 -12.01 12.99
N ILE A 84 6.38 -11.77 12.53
CA ILE A 84 7.57 -12.44 13.07
C ILE A 84 7.79 -12.05 14.53
N ALA A 85 7.64 -10.77 14.88
CA ALA A 85 7.79 -10.29 16.24
C ALA A 85 6.52 -10.50 17.10
N GLN A 86 5.33 -10.43 16.48
CA GLN A 86 4.03 -10.46 17.14
C GLN A 86 3.06 -11.42 16.41
N PRO A 87 3.27 -12.74 16.48
CA PRO A 87 2.52 -13.72 15.69
C PRO A 87 1.03 -13.82 16.06
N SER A 88 0.63 -13.34 17.24
CA SER A 88 -0.76 -13.35 17.72
C SER A 88 -1.59 -12.16 17.23
N ARG A 89 -1.02 -11.23 16.44
CA ARG A 89 -1.71 -10.05 15.91
C ARG A 89 -2.76 -10.44 14.86
N LYS A 90 -4.00 -10.64 15.32
CA LYS A 90 -5.13 -11.03 14.49
C LYS A 90 -5.47 -9.99 13.42
N ASP A 91 -5.41 -8.71 13.74
CA ASP A 91 -5.65 -7.61 12.82
C ASP A 91 -4.69 -7.63 11.62
N ILE A 92 -3.38 -7.82 11.89
CA ILE A 92 -2.36 -7.94 10.84
C ILE A 92 -2.56 -9.20 10.00
N THR A 93 -2.97 -10.30 10.63
CA THR A 93 -3.31 -11.55 9.94
C THR A 93 -4.50 -11.37 9.00
N ASP A 94 -5.56 -10.71 9.46
CA ASP A 94 -6.76 -10.43 8.68
C ASP A 94 -6.45 -9.50 7.49
N TRP A 95 -5.64 -8.44 7.69
CA TRP A 95 -5.19 -7.60 6.59
C TRP A 95 -4.31 -8.34 5.59
N THR A 96 -3.42 -9.22 6.05
CA THR A 96 -2.61 -10.05 5.16
C THR A 96 -3.48 -10.95 4.29
N LYS A 97 -4.53 -11.56 4.87
CA LYS A 97 -5.51 -12.36 4.13
C LYS A 97 -6.25 -11.51 3.09
N PHE A 98 -6.77 -10.35 3.49
CA PHE A 98 -7.44 -9.42 2.58
C PHE A 98 -6.55 -9.06 1.38
N VAL A 99 -5.27 -8.73 1.62
CA VAL A 99 -4.35 -8.36 0.55
C VAL A 99 -4.07 -9.53 -0.39
N LYS A 100 -3.95 -10.76 0.12
CA LYS A 100 -3.82 -11.98 -0.70
C LYS A 100 -5.03 -12.19 -1.59
N ASP A 101 -6.24 -11.98 -1.07
CA ASP A 101 -7.48 -12.10 -1.84
C ASP A 101 -7.55 -11.03 -2.95
N GLN A 102 -7.06 -9.82 -2.70
CA GLN A 102 -6.92 -8.78 -3.74
C GLN A 102 -5.91 -9.15 -4.83
N ILE A 103 -4.78 -9.78 -4.47
CA ILE A 103 -3.82 -10.26 -5.49
C ILE A 103 -4.46 -11.37 -6.33
N ALA A 104 -5.19 -12.29 -5.69
CA ALA A 104 -5.85 -13.39 -6.37
C ALA A 104 -6.90 -12.90 -7.39
N SER A 105 -7.66 -11.84 -7.07
CA SER A 105 -8.63 -11.25 -8.00
C SER A 105 -8.00 -10.53 -9.19
N LEU A 106 -6.70 -10.20 -9.11
CA LEU A 106 -5.96 -9.53 -10.18
C LEU A 106 -5.20 -10.49 -11.10
N LYS A 107 -5.04 -11.75 -10.73
CA LYS A 107 -4.44 -12.77 -11.61
C LYS A 107 -5.43 -13.09 -12.73
#